data_AF-A0A3P1VHR8-F1
#
_entry.id   AF-A0A3P1VHR8-F1
#
_cell.length_a   1.000
_cell.length_b   1.000
_cell.length_c   1.000
_cell.angle_alpha   90.00
_cell.angle_beta   90.00
_cell.angle_gamma   90.00
#
_symmetry.space_group_name_H-M   'P 1'
#
loop_
_entity.id
_entity.type
_entity.pdbx_description
1 polymer ?
#
loop_
_entity_poly.entity_id
_entity_poly.type
_entity_poly.pdbx_seq_one_letter_code
_entity_poly.pdbx_strand_id
1 'polypeptide(L)'
;MNQLERDYNYCHNIMKEHSKTFSYAFDFLDLKRKKAIWAIYAVCRIIDDSIDKYKDLEQLNGIARDLDVIYSDYDYIQAYQSDAAIMNALSNTLNTYSIPKKPFESLIQYVKKDLVLKEMKTDSDLYEYCCGVAGTVGELLTPILTSSNENNFEQAEE
;
A
#
# COMPACT_ATOMS: atom_id res chain seq x y z
N MET A 1 7.90 -23.27 -2.49
CA MET A 1 7.30 -21.91 -2.44
C MET A 1 7.40 -21.30 -3.83
N ASN A 2 6.28 -20.90 -4.44
CA ASN A 2 6.30 -20.25 -5.77
C ASN A 2 6.81 -18.80 -5.66
N GLN A 3 7.04 -18.14 -6.79
CA GLN A 3 7.59 -16.77 -6.79
C GLN A 3 6.66 -15.79 -6.08
N LEU A 4 5.36 -15.81 -6.39
CA LEU A 4 4.39 -14.91 -5.77
C LEU A 4 4.33 -15.05 -4.24
N GLU A 5 4.49 -16.26 -3.71
CA GLU A 5 4.55 -16.47 -2.26
C GLU A 5 5.83 -15.89 -1.64
N ARG A 6 6.96 -15.90 -2.37
CA ARG A 6 8.18 -15.19 -1.94
C ARG A 6 7.95 -13.69 -1.92
N ASP A 7 7.27 -13.16 -2.94
CA ASP A 7 6.97 -11.73 -3.07
C ASP A 7 6.08 -11.22 -1.92
N TYR A 8 5.02 -11.96 -1.57
CA TYR A 8 4.19 -11.65 -0.39
C TYR A 8 4.97 -11.77 0.93
N ASN A 9 5.82 -12.78 1.08
CA ASN A 9 6.64 -12.92 2.30
C ASN A 9 7.66 -11.78 2.43
N TYR A 10 8.20 -11.28 1.32
CA TYR A 10 9.04 -10.09 1.32
C TYR A 10 8.26 -8.86 1.80
N CYS A 11 7.04 -8.65 1.30
CA CYS A 11 6.15 -7.58 1.77
C CYS A 11 5.82 -7.71 3.28
N HIS A 12 5.57 -8.94 3.74
CA HIS A 12 5.34 -9.21 5.16
C HIS A 12 6.55 -8.84 6.03
N ASN A 13 7.76 -9.19 5.58
CA ASN A 13 8.99 -8.86 6.31
C ASN A 13 9.19 -7.35 6.43
N ILE A 14 8.93 -6.59 5.36
CA ILE A 14 8.93 -5.12 5.39
C ILE A 14 7.95 -4.61 6.46
N MET A 15 6.70 -5.08 6.43
CA MET A 15 5.71 -4.65 7.42
C MET A 15 6.12 -4.98 8.85
N LYS A 16 6.63 -6.19 9.09
CA LYS A 16 7.05 -6.65 10.41
C LYS A 16 8.25 -5.88 10.96
N GLU A 17 9.17 -5.48 10.09
CA GLU A 17 10.34 -4.67 10.45
C GLU A 17 9.94 -3.24 10.81
N HIS A 18 9.06 -2.63 10.01
CA HIS A 18 8.73 -1.21 10.13
C HIS A 18 7.56 -0.91 11.07
N SER A 19 6.64 -1.85 11.32
CA SER A 19 5.55 -1.64 12.28
C SER A 19 5.05 -2.93 12.93
N LYS A 20 5.60 -3.22 14.11
CA LYS A 20 5.20 -4.38 14.94
C LYS A 20 3.73 -4.30 15.35
N THR A 21 3.26 -3.12 15.74
CA THR A 21 1.87 -2.91 16.18
C THR A 21 0.89 -3.11 15.02
N PHE A 22 1.20 -2.55 13.85
CA PHE A 22 0.35 -2.70 12.66
C PHE A 22 0.34 -4.14 12.16
N SER A 23 1.51 -4.80 12.12
CA SER A 23 1.59 -6.24 11.81
C SER A 23 0.70 -7.06 12.75
N TYR A 24 0.85 -6.85 14.06
CA TYR A 24 0.07 -7.58 15.05
C TYR A 24 -1.45 -7.34 14.93
N ALA A 25 -1.87 -6.12 14.60
CA ALA A 25 -3.29 -5.78 14.44
C ALA A 25 -3.98 -6.61 13.34
N PHE A 26 -3.26 -6.95 12.27
CA PHE A 26 -3.80 -7.71 11.13
C PHE A 26 -3.46 -9.20 11.16
N ASP A 27 -2.71 -9.67 12.17
CA ASP A 27 -2.33 -11.08 12.33
C ASP A 27 -3.53 -12.01 12.59
N PHE A 28 -4.73 -11.47 12.83
CA PHE A 28 -5.95 -12.25 13.05
C PHE A 28 -6.81 -12.44 11.79
N LEU A 29 -6.46 -11.78 10.68
CA LEU A 29 -7.18 -11.95 9.41
C LEU A 29 -6.89 -13.30 8.75
N ASP A 30 -7.75 -13.71 7.82
CA ASP A 30 -7.44 -14.85 6.95
C ASP A 30 -6.22 -14.55 6.07
N LEU A 31 -5.56 -15.61 5.60
CA LEU A 31 -4.29 -15.49 4.88
C LEU A 31 -4.41 -14.64 3.60
N LYS A 32 -5.57 -14.65 2.93
CA LYS A 32 -5.80 -13.91 1.69
C LYS A 32 -5.82 -12.41 1.96
N ARG A 33 -6.56 -11.98 2.97
CA ARG A 33 -6.57 -10.57 3.40
C ARG A 33 -5.22 -10.13 3.97
N LYS A 34 -4.54 -10.96 4.76
CA LYS A 34 -3.18 -10.66 5.27
C LYS A 34 -2.21 -10.32 4.15
N LYS A 35 -2.15 -11.17 3.11
CA LYS A 35 -1.30 -10.97 1.94
C LYS A 35 -1.58 -9.65 1.24
N ALA A 36 -2.85 -9.32 1.05
CA ALA A 36 -3.25 -8.04 0.49
C ALA A 36 -2.75 -6.85 1.33
N ILE A 37 -2.93 -6.92 2.66
CA ILE A 37 -2.44 -5.87 3.57
C ILE A 37 -0.92 -5.74 3.53
N TRP A 38 -0.18 -6.86 3.47
CA TRP A 38 1.28 -6.84 3.36
C TRP A 38 1.72 -6.11 2.09
N ALA A 39 1.10 -6.41 0.95
CA ALA A 39 1.42 -5.77 -0.32
C ALA A 39 1.13 -4.26 -0.28
N ILE A 40 -0.06 -3.86 0.18
CA ILE A 40 -0.43 -2.43 0.30
C ILE A 40 0.52 -1.70 1.24
N TYR A 41 0.81 -2.27 2.41
CA TYR A 41 1.74 -1.67 3.37
C TYR A 41 3.14 -1.50 2.76
N ALA A 42 3.66 -2.51 2.07
CA ALA A 42 4.97 -2.46 1.46
C ALA A 42 5.06 -1.36 0.38
N VAL A 43 4.02 -1.18 -0.44
CA VAL A 43 3.94 -0.09 -1.42
C VAL A 43 3.95 1.28 -0.72
N CYS A 44 3.12 1.47 0.30
CA CYS A 44 3.11 2.71 1.09
C CYS A 44 4.50 2.98 1.71
N ARG A 45 5.17 1.94 2.21
CA ARG A 45 6.48 2.08 2.84
C ARG A 45 7.56 2.53 1.86
N ILE A 46 7.62 1.96 0.66
CA ILE A 46 8.61 2.38 -0.34
C ILE A 46 8.32 3.77 -0.90
N ILE A 47 7.05 4.18 -0.92
CA ILE A 47 6.67 5.56 -1.27
C ILE A 47 7.26 6.51 -0.22
N ASP A 48 6.95 6.32 1.07
CA ASP A 48 7.52 7.14 2.16
C ASP A 48 9.06 7.16 2.12
N ASP A 49 9.69 5.98 2.09
CA ASP A 49 11.15 5.87 2.17
C ASP A 49 11.86 6.55 0.99
N SER A 50 11.24 6.61 -0.19
CA SER A 50 11.81 7.27 -1.37
C SER A 50 12.19 8.72 -1.09
N ILE A 51 11.37 9.44 -0.32
CA ILE A 51 11.64 10.83 0.03
C ILE A 51 12.18 10.96 1.45
N ASP A 52 11.63 10.28 2.43
CA ASP A 52 12.05 10.46 3.83
C ASP A 52 13.47 9.96 4.09
N LYS A 53 13.82 8.81 3.50
CA LYS A 53 15.12 8.18 3.70
C LYS A 53 16.11 8.53 2.60
N TYR A 54 15.68 8.47 1.33
CA TYR A 54 16.59 8.59 0.19
C TYR A 54 16.60 9.97 -0.47
N LYS A 55 15.57 10.80 -0.23
CA LYS A 55 15.39 12.10 -0.90
C LYS A 55 15.48 11.98 -2.44
N ASP A 56 14.97 10.86 -2.97
CA ASP A 56 15.12 10.45 -4.36
C ASP A 56 13.78 10.53 -5.12
N LEU A 57 13.65 11.58 -5.93
CA LEU A 57 12.48 11.78 -6.80
C LEU A 57 12.40 10.75 -7.93
N GLU A 58 13.52 10.23 -8.40
CA GLU A 58 13.52 9.24 -9.47
C GLU A 58 12.94 7.92 -8.98
N GLN A 59 13.29 7.51 -7.75
CA GLN A 59 12.69 6.34 -7.10
C GLN A 59 11.17 6.51 -6.92
N LEU A 60 10.71 7.66 -6.42
CA LEU A 60 9.27 7.96 -6.28
C LEU A 60 8.56 7.90 -7.64
N ASN A 61 9.17 8.48 -8.68
CA ASN A 61 8.62 8.46 -10.04
C ASN A 61 8.60 7.04 -10.64
N GLY A 62 9.58 6.19 -10.31
CA GLY A 62 9.61 4.79 -10.71
C GLY A 62 8.40 4.02 -10.14
N ILE A 63 8.12 4.22 -8.85
CA ILE A 63 6.93 3.63 -8.19
C ILE A 63 5.64 4.13 -8.85
N ALA A 64 5.54 5.43 -9.15
CA ALA A 64 4.37 6.01 -9.81
C ALA A 64 4.13 5.38 -11.20
N ARG A 65 5.18 5.18 -12.00
CA ARG A 65 5.07 4.53 -13.32
C ARG A 65 4.68 3.07 -13.22
N ASP A 66 5.21 2.34 -12.23
CA ASP A 66 4.83 0.95 -12.02
C ASP A 66 3.34 0.83 -11.64
N LEU A 67 2.83 1.75 -10.81
CA LEU A 67 1.40 1.86 -10.54
C LEU A 67 0.60 2.19 -11.80
N ASP A 68 1.06 3.11 -12.65
CA ASP A 68 0.40 3.39 -13.93
C ASP A 68 0.27 2.13 -14.80
N VAL A 69 1.33 1.33 -14.88
CA VAL A 69 1.35 0.06 -15.63
C VAL A 69 0.38 -0.95 -15.03
N ILE A 70 0.42 -1.17 -13.72
CA ILE A 70 -0.42 -2.15 -13.02
C ILE A 70 -1.91 -1.83 -13.17
N TYR A 71 -2.27 -0.55 -13.17
CA TYR A 71 -3.66 -0.10 -13.31
C TYR A 71 -4.09 0.10 -14.77
N SER A 72 -3.20 -0.11 -15.74
CA SER A 72 -3.55 -0.02 -17.15
C SER A 72 -4.10 -1.35 -17.67
N ASP A 73 -4.99 -1.29 -18.67
CA ASP A 73 -5.51 -2.48 -19.35
C ASP A 73 -4.49 -3.13 -20.31
N TYR A 74 -3.26 -2.61 -20.35
CA TYR A 74 -2.23 -3.09 -21.27
C TYR A 74 -1.43 -4.22 -20.63
N ASP A 75 -1.47 -5.38 -21.27
CA ASP A 75 -0.65 -6.55 -20.95
C ASP A 75 0.80 -6.33 -21.44
N TYR A 76 1.46 -5.29 -20.92
CA TYR A 76 2.81 -4.94 -21.32
C TYR A 76 3.82 -5.63 -20.41
N ILE A 77 4.58 -6.56 -20.97
CA ILE A 77 5.68 -7.24 -20.28
C ILE A 77 6.89 -6.29 -20.26
N GLN A 78 6.91 -5.36 -19.32
CA GLN A 78 8.11 -4.61 -18.97
C GLN A 78 8.45 -4.87 -17.50
N ALA A 79 9.75 -4.96 -17.21
CA ALA A 79 10.20 -5.04 -15.83
C ALA A 79 9.81 -3.76 -15.09
N TYR A 80 9.30 -3.93 -13.87
CA TYR A 80 9.03 -2.81 -12.96
C TYR A 80 10.32 -1.99 -12.73
N GLN A 81 10.16 -0.67 -12.68
CA GLN A 81 11.25 0.28 -12.47
C GLN A 81 11.63 0.42 -10.99
N SER A 82 10.73 0.03 -10.09
CA SER A 82 10.92 0.00 -8.64
C SER A 82 11.12 -1.44 -8.14
N ASP A 83 10.60 -1.76 -6.95
CA ASP A 83 10.74 -3.07 -6.34
C ASP A 83 9.76 -4.08 -6.97
N ALA A 84 10.29 -4.95 -7.83
CA ALA A 84 9.49 -5.91 -8.57
C ALA A 84 8.73 -6.90 -7.67
N ALA A 85 9.26 -7.27 -6.50
CA ALA A 85 8.57 -8.19 -5.60
C ALA A 85 7.32 -7.52 -5.00
N ILE A 86 7.43 -6.26 -4.59
CA ILE A 86 6.30 -5.48 -4.09
C ILE A 86 5.25 -5.29 -5.18
N MET A 87 5.68 -4.94 -6.39
CA MET A 87 4.78 -4.69 -7.52
C MET A 87 4.07 -5.96 -8.00
N ASN A 88 4.74 -7.12 -8.02
CA ASN A 88 4.11 -8.41 -8.29
C ASN A 88 3.00 -8.74 -7.27
N ALA A 89 3.29 -8.53 -5.98
CA ALA A 89 2.34 -8.79 -4.90
C ALA A 89 1.13 -7.84 -4.98
N LEU A 90 1.36 -6.56 -5.30
CA LEU A 90 0.30 -5.58 -5.54
C LEU A 90 -0.57 -5.98 -6.74
N SER A 91 0.04 -6.25 -7.89
CA SER A 91 -0.67 -6.65 -9.11
C SER A 91 -1.57 -7.86 -8.85
N ASN A 92 -1.06 -8.88 -8.15
CA ASN A 92 -1.88 -10.02 -7.75
C ASN A 92 -3.00 -9.65 -6.77
N THR A 93 -2.76 -8.73 -5.84
CA THR A 93 -3.78 -8.25 -4.89
C THR A 93 -4.94 -7.56 -5.61
N LEU A 94 -4.66 -6.77 -6.65
CA LEU A 94 -5.66 -6.03 -7.43
C LEU A 94 -6.56 -6.93 -8.29
N ASN A 95 -6.09 -8.13 -8.65
CA ASN A 95 -6.93 -9.16 -9.29
C ASN A 95 -8.05 -9.68 -8.37
N THR A 96 -7.92 -9.45 -7.05
CA THR A 96 -8.89 -9.90 -6.04
C THR A 96 -9.72 -8.75 -5.50
N TYR A 97 -9.07 -7.62 -5.19
CA TYR A 97 -9.67 -6.50 -4.50
C TYR A 97 -9.69 -5.28 -5.42
N SER A 98 -10.87 -4.68 -5.59
CA SER A 98 -11.04 -3.45 -6.37
C SER A 98 -10.53 -2.23 -5.58
N ILE A 99 -9.22 -2.15 -5.42
CA ILE A 99 -8.55 -1.03 -4.75
C ILE A 99 -8.38 0.09 -5.77
N PRO A 100 -8.83 1.32 -5.47
CA PRO A 100 -8.68 2.43 -6.39
C PRO A 100 -7.22 2.91 -6.45
N LYS A 101 -6.80 3.41 -7.61
CA LYS A 101 -5.47 4.00 -7.81
C LYS A 101 -5.29 5.34 -7.10
N LYS A 102 -6.37 6.14 -7.02
CA LYS A 102 -6.34 7.54 -6.55
C LYS A 102 -5.69 7.75 -5.17
N PRO A 103 -5.90 6.89 -4.16
CA PRO A 103 -5.23 7.07 -2.87
C PRO A 103 -3.70 6.88 -2.96
N PHE A 104 -3.20 5.98 -3.82
CA PHE A 104 -1.75 5.87 -4.07
C PHE A 104 -1.20 7.14 -4.70
N GLU A 105 -1.88 7.67 -5.72
CA GLU A 105 -1.48 8.93 -6.37
C GLU A 105 -1.46 10.07 -5.37
N SER A 106 -2.47 10.13 -4.49
CA SER A 106 -2.57 11.14 -3.44
C SER A 106 -1.40 11.03 -2.47
N LEU A 107 -1.10 9.83 -1.97
CA LEU A 107 0.04 9.57 -1.09
C LEU A 107 1.36 10.02 -1.73
N ILE A 108 1.60 9.67 -3.00
CA ILE A 108 2.78 10.10 -3.77
C ILE A 108 2.89 11.63 -3.82
N GLN A 109 1.77 12.34 -4.03
CA GLN A 109 1.78 13.81 -4.06
C GLN A 109 2.10 14.42 -2.70
N TYR A 110 1.61 13.84 -1.60
CA TYR A 110 1.94 14.31 -0.25
C TYR A 110 3.40 14.05 0.09
N VAL A 111 3.89 12.83 -0.13
CA VAL A 111 5.29 12.48 0.12
C VAL A 111 6.25 13.30 -0.75
N LYS A 112 5.87 13.61 -2.00
CA LYS A 112 6.65 14.52 -2.85
C LYS A 112 6.77 15.93 -2.25
N LYS A 113 5.72 16.44 -1.60
CA LYS A 113 5.74 17.77 -0.95
C LYS A 113 6.69 17.79 0.24
N ASP A 114 6.93 16.66 0.90
CA ASP A 114 7.82 16.56 2.07
C ASP A 114 9.32 16.77 1.73
N LEU A 115 9.68 16.87 0.45
CA LEU A 115 10.98 17.41 0.03
C LEU A 115 11.18 18.87 0.45
N VAL A 116 10.10 19.63 0.48
CA VAL A 116 10.10 21.03 0.91
C VAL A 116 9.19 21.11 2.13
N LEU A 117 9.78 20.80 3.29
CA LEU A 117 9.08 20.86 4.56
C LEU A 117 8.45 22.25 4.74
N LYS A 118 7.12 22.30 4.71
CA LYS A 118 6.36 23.53 4.91
C LYS A 118 5.87 23.58 6.35
N GLU A 119 6.09 24.71 7.00
CA GLU A 119 5.54 24.95 8.33
C GLU A 119 4.01 24.94 8.27
N MET A 120 3.40 24.07 9.08
CA MET A 120 1.95 24.01 9.28
C MET A 120 1.55 25.13 10.24
N LYS A 121 0.66 26.01 9.81
CA LYS A 121 0.31 27.23 10.57
C LYS A 121 -0.96 27.05 11.39
N THR A 122 -1.81 26.10 11.01
CA THR A 122 -3.11 25.87 11.62
C THR A 122 -3.36 24.37 11.81
N ASP A 123 -4.26 24.04 12.74
CA ASP A 123 -4.72 22.66 12.92
C ASP A 123 -5.37 22.10 11.65
N SER A 124 -5.95 22.96 10.80
CA SER A 124 -6.48 22.56 9.50
C SER A 124 -5.37 22.11 8.55
N ASP A 125 -4.22 22.78 8.55
CA ASP A 125 -3.07 22.37 7.73
C ASP A 125 -2.55 21.00 8.19
N LEU A 126 -2.49 20.78 9.51
CA LEU A 126 -2.09 19.50 10.10
C LEU A 126 -3.09 18.40 9.78
N TYR A 127 -4.39 18.68 9.89
CA TYR A 127 -5.44 17.72 9.56
C TYR A 127 -5.38 17.30 8.09
N GLU A 128 -5.24 18.26 7.17
CA GLU A 128 -5.12 17.97 5.74
C GLU A 128 -3.88 17.10 5.44
N TYR A 129 -2.75 17.41 6.08
CA TYR A 129 -1.55 16.59 5.98
C TYR A 129 -1.78 15.15 6.47
N CYS A 130 -2.35 14.97 7.67
CA CYS A 130 -2.67 13.66 8.22
C CYS A 130 -3.63 12.85 7.34
N CYS A 131 -4.66 13.49 6.78
CA CYS A 131 -5.55 12.86 5.80
C CYS A 131 -4.78 12.42 4.55
N GLY A 132 -3.81 13.22 4.10
CA GLY A 132 -2.98 12.93 2.94
C GLY A 132 -2.05 11.73 3.10
N VAL A 133 -1.31 11.66 4.21
CA VAL A 133 -0.28 10.61 4.41
C VAL A 133 -0.81 9.36 5.11
N ALA A 134 -1.84 9.47 5.95
CA ALA A 134 -2.41 8.33 6.69
C ALA A 134 -3.85 7.99 6.28
N GLY A 135 -4.67 9.00 5.97
CA GLY A 135 -6.05 8.78 5.51
C GLY A 135 -6.10 7.98 4.21
N THR A 136 -5.20 8.29 3.27
CA THR A 136 -5.04 7.54 2.00
C THR A 136 -4.73 6.06 2.22
N VAL A 137 -3.91 5.72 3.23
CA VAL A 137 -3.64 4.32 3.59
C VAL A 137 -4.92 3.63 4.07
N GLY A 138 -5.75 4.30 4.87
CA GLY A 138 -7.06 3.77 5.27
C GLY A 138 -7.99 3.51 4.08
N GLU A 139 -8.01 4.41 3.10
CA GLU A 139 -8.77 4.24 1.86
C GLU A 139 -8.29 3.01 1.05
N LEU A 140 -6.97 2.78 0.97
CA LEU A 140 -6.40 1.60 0.30
C LEU A 140 -6.79 0.28 0.96
N LEU A 141 -6.91 0.27 2.29
CA LEU A 141 -7.25 -0.94 3.05
C LEU A 141 -8.74 -1.22 3.09
N THR A 142 -9.58 -0.22 2.82
CA THR A 142 -11.04 -0.33 2.93
C THR A 142 -11.60 -1.51 2.11
N PRO A 143 -11.28 -1.68 0.81
CA PRO A 143 -11.81 -2.81 0.02
C PRO A 143 -11.42 -4.18 0.56
N ILE A 144 -10.27 -4.29 1.23
CA ILE A 144 -9.80 -5.55 1.83
C ILE A 144 -10.59 -5.84 3.10
N LEU A 145 -10.78 -4.83 3.97
CA LEU A 145 -11.41 -4.99 5.27
C LEU A 145 -12.94 -5.10 5.20
N THR A 146 -13.57 -4.47 4.20
CA THR A 146 -15.04 -4.50 4.03
C THR A 146 -15.52 -5.59 3.09
N SER A 147 -14.62 -6.29 2.40
CA SER A 147 -14.99 -7.44 1.56
C SER A 147 -15.67 -8.49 2.43
N SER A 148 -16.99 -8.59 2.44
CA SER A 148 -17.71 -9.53 3.33
C SER A 148 -17.21 -10.96 3.11
N ASN A 149 -16.92 -11.68 4.20
CA ASN A 149 -16.88 -13.14 4.11
C ASN A 149 -18.33 -13.58 3.88
N GLU A 150 -18.67 -14.02 2.68
CA GLU A 150 -19.99 -14.65 2.41
C GLU A 150 -20.26 -15.90 3.27
N ASN A 151 -19.30 -16.33 4.10
CA ASN A 151 -19.38 -17.55 4.92
C ASN A 151 -19.66 -17.35 6.43
N ASN A 152 -19.92 -16.14 6.94
CA ASN A 152 -20.09 -15.93 8.40
C ASN A 152 -21.45 -15.31 8.79
N PHE A 153 -22.56 -15.87 8.30
CA PHE A 153 -23.91 -15.54 8.83
C PHE A 153 -24.42 -16.53 9.89
N GLU A 154 -23.60 -17.47 10.38
CA GLU A 154 -24.07 -18.54 11.31
C GLU A 154 -23.56 -18.48 12.75
N GLN A 155 -22.93 -17.38 13.21
CA GLN A 155 -22.40 -17.31 14.59
C GLN A 155 -22.85 -16.09 15.40
N ALA A 156 -24.07 -15.60 15.17
CA ALA A 156 -24.70 -14.59 16.02
C ALA A 156 -25.98 -15.08 16.71
N GLU A 157 -26.03 -16.38 17.03
CA GLU A 157 -26.94 -16.94 18.04
C GLU A 157 -26.13 -17.77 19.03
N GLU A 158 -25.70 -17.13 20.12
CA GLU A 158 -25.52 -17.76 21.45
C GLU A 158 -25.45 -16.68 22.53
#